data_AF-A0A7X7PVQ1-F1
#
_entry.id   AF-A0A7X7PVQ1-F1
#
_cell.length_a   1.000
_cell.length_b   1.000
_cell.length_c   1.000
_cell.angle_alpha   90.00
_cell.angle_beta   90.00
_cell.angle_gamma   90.00
#
_symmetry.space_group_name_H-M   'P 1'
#
loop_
_entity.id
_entity.type
_entity.pdbx_description
1 polymer ?
#
loop_
_entity_poly.entity_id
_entity_poly.type
_entity_poly.pdbx_seq_one_letter_code
_entity_poly.pdbx_strand_id
1 'polypeptide(L)'
;MKTVSCVWRMMTVVLLPTVALFGCGGGGGGGSAPPNNPSEPPPPPLPTVVVAPAPAGTVNRTLPLSATVTAPSGVTVTMVEFLVDGTVIGNATAEPYTIDWDTSAVADGEHAVTARATDSSARTATSSAVTYTVLNNPVIHVELSNAEVLPAIESSATGEGDITFNLLTGAVAGGVTLEGITATLAHIHRGFAGDNGPVVVDFVQDPADPNRWNAVADGALSPEDVDNLLAGALYVNVHSAAHPTGEIRGQLKPENVTVVFSPMSNDQVVPAAPDAASGTVAATIDTASGTATVHAVTSALVEPTEAHVHSAPEGENAPDVVFALAPTQADPNHWFAERQAVSAEQLQGFTENRWYADVHTSGLPDGAVRGQIVATPPAPPPPPAAVTLSQLQAEIFTPICSACHNGSGAALPGSMNLSDAAATFAALVGVASSEQPAVLRVAPGDAANSYLIHKLEGAPSITGARMPLGGPFLDEATIARVRQWIDAGTMND
;
A
#
# COMPACT_ATOMS: atom_id res chain seq x y z
N MET A 1 -21.49 -5.91 -43.48
CA MET A 1 -21.90 -4.77 -44.33
C MET A 1 -21.24 -3.51 -43.78
N LYS A 2 -20.51 -2.80 -44.65
CA LYS A 2 -19.92 -1.46 -44.51
C LYS A 2 -18.97 -1.20 -43.31
N THR A 3 -17.69 -1.41 -43.61
CA THR A 3 -16.52 -0.76 -43.01
C THR A 3 -16.51 0.75 -43.31
N VAL A 4 -16.12 1.58 -42.33
CA VAL A 4 -15.74 2.99 -42.54
C VAL A 4 -14.34 3.17 -41.97
N SER A 5 -13.39 3.42 -42.85
CA SER A 5 -11.97 3.68 -42.56
C SER A 5 -11.78 5.20 -42.57
N CYS A 6 -11.40 5.79 -41.44
CA CYS A 6 -11.00 7.20 -41.37
C CYS A 6 -9.49 7.30 -41.61
N VAL A 7 -9.10 7.88 -42.74
CA VAL A 7 -7.71 8.15 -43.13
C VAL A 7 -7.32 9.52 -42.58
N TRP A 8 -6.30 9.55 -41.72
CA TRP A 8 -5.70 10.78 -41.20
C TRP A 8 -4.73 11.34 -42.25
N ARG A 9 -4.98 12.55 -42.75
CA ARG A 9 -4.17 13.22 -43.76
C ARG A 9 -3.33 14.30 -43.08
N MET A 10 -2.04 14.04 -42.88
CA MET A 10 -1.04 15.04 -42.50
C MET A 10 -0.97 16.12 -43.59
N MET A 11 -1.26 17.38 -43.24
CA MET A 11 -0.88 18.54 -44.06
C MET A 11 0.45 19.08 -43.56
N THR A 12 1.51 18.82 -44.32
CA THR A 12 2.82 19.46 -44.17
C THR A 12 2.75 20.87 -44.76
N VAL A 13 2.91 21.90 -43.93
CA VAL A 13 3.05 23.29 -44.37
C VAL A 13 4.50 23.51 -44.78
N VAL A 14 4.73 23.66 -46.09
CA VAL A 14 6.03 24.05 -46.66
C VAL A 14 6.03 25.57 -46.81
N LEU A 15 6.86 26.27 -46.03
CA LEU A 15 7.14 27.70 -46.22
C LEU A 15 8.13 27.88 -47.38
N LEU A 16 7.66 28.55 -48.44
CA LEU A 16 8.49 29.10 -49.52
C LEU A 16 9.10 30.44 -49.08
N PRO A 17 10.41 30.70 -49.28
CA PRO A 17 10.94 32.03 -49.13
C PRO A 17 10.75 32.83 -50.42
N THR A 18 10.12 34.00 -50.32
CA THR A 18 10.03 35.00 -51.37
C THR A 18 11.41 35.62 -51.61
N VAL A 19 11.98 35.36 -52.78
CA VAL A 19 13.21 36.00 -53.28
C VAL A 19 12.83 37.37 -53.84
N ALA A 20 13.25 38.44 -53.16
CA ALA A 20 13.21 39.80 -53.70
C ALA A 20 14.54 40.09 -54.43
N LEU A 21 14.47 40.28 -55.75
CA LEU A 21 15.56 40.85 -56.53
C LEU A 21 15.73 42.33 -56.18
N PHE A 22 16.93 42.73 -55.75
CA PHE A 22 17.35 44.13 -55.77
C PHE A 22 18.43 44.33 -56.84
N GLY A 23 18.19 45.32 -57.69
CA GLY A 23 19.03 45.71 -58.81
C GLY A 23 20.36 46.30 -58.36
N CYS A 24 21.37 46.05 -59.19
CA CYS A 24 22.71 46.61 -59.09
C CYS A 24 22.68 48.09 -59.49
N GLY A 25 23.10 48.98 -58.59
CA GLY A 25 23.31 50.40 -58.87
C GLY A 25 24.55 50.89 -58.12
N GLY A 26 25.68 50.96 -58.81
CA GLY A 26 26.93 51.46 -58.27
C GLY A 26 26.92 52.98 -58.09
N GLY A 27 27.43 53.43 -56.95
CA GLY A 27 27.69 54.83 -56.64
C GLY A 27 28.69 54.93 -55.51
N GLY A 28 29.98 54.94 -55.85
CA GLY A 28 31.07 55.15 -54.89
C GLY A 28 31.02 56.57 -54.33
N GLY A 29 30.75 56.69 -53.04
CA GLY A 29 30.91 57.89 -52.25
C GLY A 29 31.51 57.50 -50.90
N GLY A 30 32.78 57.83 -50.68
CA GLY A 30 33.47 57.62 -49.42
C GLY A 30 32.83 58.45 -48.31
N GLY A 31 31.89 57.84 -47.59
CA GLY A 31 31.43 58.29 -46.29
C GLY A 31 32.17 57.51 -45.23
N SER A 32 33.02 58.19 -44.47
CA SER A 32 33.68 57.68 -43.28
C SER A 32 32.68 56.92 -42.41
N ALA A 33 33.01 55.71 -41.99
CA ALA A 33 32.30 55.03 -40.92
C ALA A 33 32.17 56.01 -39.73
N PRO A 34 30.98 56.15 -39.12
CA PRO A 34 30.87 56.93 -37.90
C PRO A 34 31.84 56.32 -36.87
N PRO A 35 32.56 57.13 -36.10
CA PRO A 35 33.44 56.59 -35.07
C PRO A 35 32.59 55.74 -34.11
N ASN A 36 33.08 54.55 -33.77
CA ASN A 36 32.54 53.75 -32.67
C ASN A 36 32.47 54.67 -31.43
N ASN A 37 31.25 55.07 -31.04
CA ASN A 37 31.02 55.90 -29.87
C ASN A 37 31.17 55.01 -28.62
N PRO A 38 32.23 55.13 -27.80
CA PRO A 38 32.52 54.19 -26.73
C PRO A 38 31.97 54.66 -25.38
N SER A 39 30.71 55.12 -25.30
CA SER A 39 30.21 55.67 -24.03
C SER A 39 28.69 55.61 -23.80
N GLU A 40 27.97 54.65 -24.37
CA GLU A 40 26.64 54.38 -23.82
C GLU A 40 26.83 53.58 -22.50
N PRO A 41 26.39 54.10 -21.34
CA PRO A 41 26.47 53.35 -20.10
C PRO A 41 25.69 52.04 -20.25
N PRO A 42 26.17 50.93 -19.65
CA PRO A 42 25.47 49.65 -19.75
C PRO A 42 24.02 49.81 -19.27
N PRO A 43 23.06 49.11 -19.91
CA PRO A 43 21.67 49.19 -19.50
C PRO A 43 21.57 48.82 -18.01
N PRO A 44 20.76 49.53 -17.21
CA PRO A 44 20.65 49.25 -15.80
C PRO A 44 20.22 47.78 -15.59
N PRO A 45 20.75 47.09 -14.57
CA PRO A 45 20.39 45.70 -14.33
C PRO A 45 18.88 45.54 -14.16
N LEU A 46 18.38 44.36 -14.52
CA LEU A 46 16.98 43.97 -14.29
C LEU A 46 16.78 43.49 -12.85
N PRO A 47 15.55 43.49 -12.34
CA PRO A 47 15.21 42.81 -11.09
C PRO A 47 15.56 41.33 -11.12
N THR A 48 15.93 40.77 -9.97
CA THR A 48 15.98 39.31 -9.79
C THR A 48 14.68 38.82 -9.17
N VAL A 49 14.19 37.65 -9.60
CA VAL A 49 12.91 37.09 -9.19
C VAL A 49 13.11 35.65 -8.76
N VAL A 50 12.54 35.28 -7.61
CA VAL A 50 12.57 33.91 -7.09
C VAL A 50 11.15 33.51 -6.69
N VAL A 51 10.67 32.38 -7.21
CA VAL A 51 9.39 31.78 -6.83
C VAL A 51 9.57 30.92 -5.58
N ALA A 52 8.59 30.99 -4.68
CA ALA A 52 8.49 30.15 -3.49
C ALA A 52 7.02 29.75 -3.25
N PRO A 53 6.75 28.66 -2.49
CA PRO A 53 7.72 27.78 -1.84
C PRO A 53 8.49 26.88 -2.83
N ALA A 54 9.48 26.14 -2.34
CA ALA A 54 9.95 24.97 -3.08
C ALA A 54 8.93 23.83 -2.87
N PRO A 55 8.69 22.97 -3.87
CA PRO A 55 7.76 21.85 -3.72
C PRO A 55 8.23 20.88 -2.63
N ALA A 56 7.29 20.37 -1.85
CA ALA A 56 7.48 19.27 -0.91
C ALA A 56 6.48 18.16 -1.27
N GLY A 57 6.85 17.33 -2.25
CA GLY A 57 5.96 16.29 -2.79
C GLY A 57 4.99 16.81 -3.85
N THR A 58 3.87 16.12 -4.00
CA THR A 58 2.81 16.47 -4.94
C THR A 58 1.97 17.63 -4.41
N VAL A 59 1.43 18.45 -5.32
CA VAL A 59 0.51 19.54 -5.00
C VAL A 59 -0.85 19.30 -5.66
N ASN A 60 -1.90 19.82 -5.04
CA ASN A 60 -3.28 19.68 -5.52
C ASN A 60 -4.13 20.85 -5.01
N ARG A 61 -5.37 20.94 -5.50
CA ARG A 61 -6.35 21.98 -5.14
C ARG A 61 -5.77 23.38 -5.32
N THR A 62 -5.56 24.11 -4.23
CA THR A 62 -5.08 25.48 -4.24
C THR A 62 -3.72 25.56 -3.56
N LEU A 63 -2.71 26.07 -4.28
CA LEU A 63 -1.36 26.28 -3.75
C LEU A 63 -1.04 27.77 -3.67
N PRO A 64 -0.77 28.35 -2.48
CA PRO A 64 -0.28 29.71 -2.39
C PRO A 64 1.13 29.82 -2.97
N LEU A 65 1.31 30.68 -3.96
CA LEU A 65 2.59 31.01 -4.57
C LEU A 65 3.01 32.42 -4.15
N SER A 66 4.30 32.61 -3.97
CA SER A 66 4.91 33.90 -3.70
C SER A 66 6.13 34.14 -4.59
N ALA A 67 6.43 35.41 -4.83
CA ALA A 67 7.61 35.82 -5.55
C ALA A 67 8.39 36.87 -4.76
N THR A 68 9.65 36.58 -4.48
CA THR A 68 10.59 37.57 -3.93
C THR A 68 11.28 38.27 -5.07
N VAL A 69 11.14 39.59 -5.15
CA VAL A 69 11.77 40.41 -6.19
C VAL A 69 12.79 41.34 -5.58
N THR A 70 14.05 41.29 -6.03
CA THR A 70 15.08 42.25 -5.65
C THR A 70 15.33 43.23 -6.79
N ALA A 71 14.85 44.47 -6.63
CA ALA A 71 15.03 45.52 -7.61
C ALA A 71 16.37 46.26 -7.40
N PRO A 72 17.12 46.56 -8.48
CA PRO A 72 18.28 47.44 -8.40
C PRO A 72 17.90 48.86 -7.98
N SER A 73 18.89 49.64 -7.52
CA SER A 73 18.67 51.04 -7.12
C SER A 73 18.02 51.86 -8.25
N GLY A 74 16.96 52.60 -7.93
CA GLY A 74 16.21 53.42 -8.88
C GLY A 74 15.22 52.66 -9.76
N VAL A 75 15.07 51.34 -9.60
CA VAL A 75 14.07 50.52 -10.29
C VAL A 75 12.92 50.22 -9.33
N THR A 76 11.68 50.41 -9.80
CA THR A 76 10.47 50.03 -9.05
C THR A 76 9.72 48.95 -9.83
N VAL A 77 9.31 47.90 -9.16
CA VAL A 77 8.50 46.82 -9.73
C VAL A 77 7.04 47.27 -9.76
N THR A 78 6.38 47.12 -10.89
CA THR A 78 4.98 47.54 -11.10
C THR A 78 4.01 46.37 -11.08
N MET A 79 4.49 45.18 -11.45
CA MET A 79 3.68 43.96 -11.52
C MET A 79 4.57 42.73 -11.48
N VAL A 80 4.07 41.66 -10.86
CA VAL A 80 4.62 40.31 -10.96
C VAL A 80 3.52 39.39 -11.47
N GLU A 81 3.74 38.79 -12.64
CA GLU A 81 2.87 37.74 -13.18
C GLU A 81 3.42 36.37 -12.76
N PHE A 82 2.55 35.46 -12.37
CA PHE A 82 2.89 34.06 -12.13
C PHE A 82 2.44 33.24 -13.32
N LEU A 83 3.28 32.31 -13.76
CA LEU A 83 3.05 31.50 -14.95
C LEU A 83 3.27 30.02 -14.66
N VAL A 84 2.39 29.18 -15.20
CA VAL A 84 2.50 27.72 -15.24
C VAL A 84 2.63 27.30 -16.69
N ASP A 85 3.72 26.61 -17.02
CA ASP A 85 4.07 26.21 -18.41
C ASP A 85 4.02 27.37 -19.41
N GLY A 86 4.41 28.56 -18.95
CA GLY A 86 4.40 29.79 -19.75
C GLY A 86 3.04 30.48 -19.87
N THR A 87 1.97 29.91 -19.31
CA THR A 87 0.63 30.52 -19.26
C THR A 87 0.46 31.32 -17.97
N VAL A 88 0.03 32.58 -18.08
CA VAL A 88 -0.21 33.45 -16.90
C VAL A 88 -1.43 32.94 -16.13
N ILE A 89 -1.24 32.62 -14.86
CA ILE A 89 -2.31 32.15 -13.95
C ILE A 89 -2.80 33.23 -12.98
N GLY A 90 -2.03 34.31 -12.82
CA GLY A 90 -2.37 35.41 -11.93
C GLY A 90 -1.27 36.47 -11.90
N ASN A 91 -1.55 37.60 -11.27
CA ASN A 91 -0.57 38.66 -11.05
C ASN A 91 -0.77 39.38 -9.72
N ALA A 92 0.28 40.02 -9.24
CA ALA A 92 0.27 40.90 -8.08
C ALA A 92 0.98 42.22 -8.42
N THR A 93 0.40 43.36 -8.02
CA THR A 93 0.93 44.70 -8.33
C THR A 93 1.60 45.39 -7.14
N ALA A 94 1.67 44.72 -6.00
CA ALA A 94 2.28 45.24 -4.77
C ALA A 94 2.80 44.08 -3.88
N GLU A 95 3.73 44.40 -2.99
CA GLU A 95 4.23 43.44 -2.00
C GLU A 95 3.24 43.21 -0.85
N PRO A 96 3.14 41.98 -0.31
CA PRO A 96 3.82 40.76 -0.77
C PRO A 96 3.22 40.24 -2.08
N TYR A 97 4.07 39.92 -3.08
CA TYR A 97 3.62 39.38 -4.37
C TYR A 97 3.18 37.93 -4.19
N THR A 98 1.87 37.72 -4.10
CA THR A 98 1.28 36.42 -3.81
C THR A 98 0.06 36.17 -4.70
N ILE A 99 -0.16 34.90 -5.05
CA ILE A 99 -1.39 34.42 -5.68
C ILE A 99 -1.75 33.04 -5.13
N ASP A 100 -3.01 32.66 -5.28
CA ASP A 100 -3.47 31.29 -5.03
C ASP A 100 -3.60 30.57 -6.38
N TRP A 101 -2.75 29.58 -6.61
CA TRP A 101 -2.80 28.76 -7.83
C TRP A 101 -3.83 27.64 -7.69
N ASP A 102 -4.92 27.72 -8.43
CA ASP A 102 -5.86 26.61 -8.64
C ASP A 102 -5.29 25.61 -9.66
N THR A 103 -4.98 24.41 -9.17
CA THR A 103 -4.38 23.31 -9.95
C THR A 103 -5.38 22.58 -10.84
N SER A 104 -6.70 22.83 -10.74
CA SER A 104 -7.71 22.23 -11.66
C SER A 104 -7.47 22.56 -13.13
N ALA A 105 -6.81 23.70 -13.38
CA ALA A 105 -6.59 24.20 -14.73
C ALA A 105 -5.50 23.44 -15.48
N VAL A 106 -4.76 22.54 -14.80
CA VAL A 106 -3.69 21.74 -15.39
C VAL A 106 -3.93 20.25 -15.17
N ALA A 107 -3.30 19.42 -16.00
CA ALA A 107 -3.36 17.97 -15.88
C ALA A 107 -2.49 17.48 -14.70
N ASP A 108 -2.60 16.20 -14.37
CA ASP A 108 -1.68 15.58 -13.41
C ASP A 108 -0.31 15.37 -14.08
N GLY A 109 0.78 15.64 -13.36
CA GLY A 109 2.15 15.55 -13.86
C GLY A 109 3.04 16.74 -13.49
N GLU A 110 4.20 16.83 -14.14
CA GLU A 110 5.16 17.90 -13.90
C GLU A 110 4.77 19.20 -14.63
N HIS A 111 4.85 20.32 -13.90
CA HIS A 111 4.55 21.66 -14.36
C HIS A 111 5.66 22.64 -13.97
N ALA A 112 6.07 23.49 -14.91
CA ALA A 112 7.09 24.51 -14.69
C ALA A 112 6.45 25.83 -14.23
N VAL A 113 6.71 26.24 -13.00
CA VAL A 113 6.23 27.50 -12.43
C VAL A 113 7.33 28.56 -12.51
N THR A 114 6.99 29.73 -13.03
CA THR A 114 7.86 30.91 -13.09
C THR A 114 7.12 32.15 -12.64
N ALA A 115 7.87 33.18 -12.21
CA ALA A 115 7.34 34.51 -12.01
C ALA A 115 8.06 35.53 -12.89
N ARG A 116 7.30 36.43 -13.51
CA ARG A 116 7.79 37.50 -14.39
C ARG A 116 7.49 38.85 -13.76
N ALA A 117 8.54 39.54 -13.31
CA ALA A 117 8.44 40.90 -12.80
C ALA A 117 8.55 41.91 -13.94
N THR A 118 7.70 42.93 -13.93
CA THR A 118 7.73 44.09 -14.83
C THR A 118 8.12 45.32 -14.02
N ASP A 119 9.08 46.11 -14.50
CA ASP A 119 9.51 47.34 -13.86
C ASP A 119 8.78 48.59 -14.39
N SER A 120 9.05 49.75 -13.78
CA SER A 120 8.48 51.06 -14.15
C SER A 120 8.89 51.54 -15.55
N SER A 121 9.88 50.90 -16.17
CA SER A 121 10.31 51.13 -17.56
C SER A 121 9.77 50.08 -18.52
N ALA A 122 8.79 49.28 -18.09
CA ALA A 122 8.17 48.18 -18.84
C ALA A 122 9.15 47.07 -19.27
N ARG A 123 10.30 46.94 -18.58
CA ARG A 123 11.25 45.84 -18.81
C ARG A 123 10.87 44.66 -17.93
N THR A 124 11.11 43.45 -18.41
CA THR A 124 10.71 42.22 -17.73
C THR A 124 11.90 41.36 -17.34
N ALA A 125 11.78 40.70 -16.19
CA ALA A 125 12.70 39.67 -15.71
C ALA A 125 11.89 38.45 -15.28
N THR A 126 12.29 37.26 -15.74
CA THR A 126 11.61 35.99 -15.40
C THR A 126 12.53 35.18 -14.50
N SER A 127 11.97 34.56 -13.46
CA SER A 127 12.71 33.65 -12.58
C SER A 127 13.19 32.40 -13.34
N SER A 128 14.11 31.65 -12.74
CA SER A 128 14.27 30.23 -13.08
C SER A 128 12.96 29.49 -12.82
N ALA A 129 12.72 28.40 -13.57
CA ALA A 129 11.57 27.54 -13.35
C ALA A 129 11.73 26.73 -12.06
N VAL A 130 10.64 26.64 -11.29
CA VAL A 130 10.46 25.69 -10.20
C VAL A 130 9.49 24.62 -10.70
N THR A 131 9.92 23.35 -10.70
CA THR A 131 9.08 22.23 -11.16
C THR A 131 8.18 21.76 -10.03
N TYR A 132 6.87 21.68 -10.27
CA TYR A 132 5.88 21.12 -9.34
C TYR A 132 5.26 19.87 -9.95
N THR A 133 5.00 18.84 -9.14
CA THR A 133 4.22 17.68 -9.57
C THR A 133 2.78 17.84 -9.09
N VAL A 134 1.84 18.01 -10.01
CA VAL A 134 0.41 18.12 -9.71
C VAL A 134 -0.23 16.73 -9.67
N LEU A 135 -1.08 16.47 -8.67
CA LEU A 135 -1.87 15.26 -8.56
C LEU A 135 -3.30 15.59 -8.08
N ASN A 136 -4.20 15.87 -9.01
CA ASN A 136 -5.60 16.19 -8.76
C ASN A 136 -6.49 14.95 -8.73
N ASN A 137 -6.09 13.85 -9.38
CA ASN A 137 -6.90 12.63 -9.50
C ASN A 137 -6.12 11.38 -9.02
N PRO A 138 -5.74 11.29 -7.73
CA PRO A 138 -5.13 10.08 -7.20
C PRO A 138 -6.01 8.85 -7.42
N VAL A 139 -5.37 7.76 -7.80
CA VAL A 139 -5.95 6.42 -7.80
C VAL A 139 -5.43 5.72 -6.55
N ILE A 140 -6.33 5.32 -5.67
CA ILE A 140 -6.00 4.58 -4.46
C ILE A 140 -6.43 3.13 -4.66
N HIS A 141 -5.46 2.24 -4.57
CA HIS A 141 -5.71 0.81 -4.48
C HIS A 141 -6.11 0.47 -3.04
N VAL A 142 -7.18 -0.30 -2.89
CA VAL A 142 -7.67 -0.78 -1.59
C VAL A 142 -7.80 -2.29 -1.62
N GLU A 143 -7.31 -2.92 -0.56
CA GLU A 143 -7.49 -4.35 -0.28
C GLU A 143 -8.44 -4.46 0.93
N LEU A 144 -9.39 -5.40 0.86
CA LEU A 144 -10.42 -5.60 1.86
C LEU A 144 -10.29 -6.98 2.47
N SER A 145 -10.34 -7.03 3.80
CA SER A 145 -10.33 -8.27 4.56
C SER A 145 -11.15 -8.13 5.85
N ASN A 146 -11.37 -9.26 6.54
CA ASN A 146 -11.96 -9.26 7.87
C ASN A 146 -10.99 -8.76 8.96
N ALA A 147 -9.68 -8.71 8.67
CA ALA A 147 -8.66 -8.30 9.64
C ALA A 147 -8.78 -6.82 10.05
N GLU A 148 -9.38 -5.99 9.18
CA GLU A 148 -9.63 -4.58 9.46
C GLU A 148 -11.03 -4.32 10.05
N VAL A 149 -11.86 -5.36 10.21
CA VAL A 149 -13.20 -5.25 10.78
C VAL A 149 -13.14 -5.34 12.30
N LEU A 150 -13.68 -4.33 12.98
CA LEU A 150 -13.78 -4.30 14.44
C LEU A 150 -15.26 -4.19 14.88
N PRO A 151 -15.72 -5.05 15.84
CA PRO A 151 -15.00 -6.17 16.45
C PRO A 151 -14.63 -7.28 15.45
N ALA A 152 -13.55 -8.00 15.74
CA ALA A 152 -13.04 -9.05 14.86
C ALA A 152 -14.07 -10.15 14.60
N ILE A 153 -14.13 -10.62 13.36
CA ILE A 153 -15.00 -11.71 12.90
C ILE A 153 -14.21 -12.74 12.11
N GLU A 154 -14.74 -13.97 12.04
CA GLU A 154 -14.20 -15.02 11.17
C GLU A 154 -14.84 -14.91 9.79
N SER A 155 -14.04 -14.55 8.78
CA SER A 155 -14.43 -14.67 7.38
C SER A 155 -13.18 -14.97 6.53
N SER A 156 -13.42 -15.59 5.37
CA SER A 156 -12.40 -15.80 4.33
C SER A 156 -12.65 -14.94 3.10
N ALA A 157 -13.68 -14.07 3.16
CA ALA A 157 -13.99 -13.15 2.09
C ALA A 157 -12.85 -12.13 1.91
N THR A 158 -12.66 -11.71 0.67
CA THR A 158 -11.68 -10.70 0.28
C THR A 158 -12.29 -9.76 -0.74
N GLY A 159 -11.64 -8.62 -0.94
CA GLY A 159 -11.93 -7.74 -2.06
C GLY A 159 -10.75 -6.86 -2.37
N GLU A 160 -10.71 -6.34 -3.58
CA GLU A 160 -9.69 -5.38 -3.98
C GLU A 160 -10.23 -4.43 -5.04
N GLY A 161 -9.61 -3.27 -5.20
CA GLY A 161 -9.91 -2.43 -6.35
C GLY A 161 -9.23 -1.08 -6.34
N ASP A 162 -9.33 -0.42 -7.49
CA ASP A 162 -8.82 0.92 -7.70
C ASP A 162 -9.99 1.92 -7.69
N ILE A 163 -9.83 2.97 -6.90
CA ILE A 163 -10.79 4.07 -6.79
C ILE A 163 -10.07 5.37 -7.09
N THR A 164 -10.59 6.12 -8.06
CA THR A 164 -10.10 7.44 -8.43
C THR A 164 -10.89 8.52 -7.71
N PHE A 165 -10.18 9.49 -7.13
CA PHE A 165 -10.79 10.62 -6.42
C PHE A 165 -10.36 11.92 -7.08
N ASN A 166 -11.32 12.74 -7.51
CA ASN A 166 -11.00 14.11 -7.92
C ASN A 166 -10.94 15.00 -6.67
N LEU A 167 -9.75 15.44 -6.28
CA LEU A 167 -9.54 16.18 -5.02
C LEU A 167 -10.15 17.58 -4.98
N LEU A 168 -10.71 18.06 -6.10
CA LEU A 168 -11.26 19.41 -6.20
C LEU A 168 -12.80 19.39 -6.21
N THR A 169 -13.37 18.48 -6.99
CA THR A 169 -14.83 18.30 -7.09
C THR A 169 -15.38 17.26 -6.12
N GLY A 170 -14.50 16.43 -5.55
CA GLY A 170 -14.87 15.29 -4.72
C GLY A 170 -15.34 14.07 -5.50
N ALA A 171 -15.48 14.14 -6.83
CA ALA A 171 -16.02 13.05 -7.64
C ALA A 171 -15.24 11.74 -7.43
N VAL A 172 -15.98 10.64 -7.27
CA VAL A 172 -15.45 9.30 -7.03
C VAL A 172 -15.80 8.39 -8.20
N ALA A 173 -14.81 7.65 -8.70
CA ALA A 173 -14.99 6.68 -9.77
C ALA A 173 -14.21 5.40 -9.50
N GLY A 174 -14.63 4.29 -10.11
CA GLY A 174 -14.05 2.97 -9.85
C GLY A 174 -14.78 2.23 -8.73
N GLY A 175 -14.10 1.29 -8.09
CA GLY A 175 -14.71 0.42 -7.09
C GLY A 175 -13.96 -0.89 -6.91
N VAL A 176 -14.62 -1.85 -6.26
CA VAL A 176 -14.00 -3.09 -5.77
C VAL A 176 -14.60 -4.33 -6.42
N THR A 177 -13.77 -5.35 -6.58
CA THR A 177 -14.15 -6.71 -6.95
C THR A 177 -14.02 -7.60 -5.73
N LEU A 178 -15.01 -8.46 -5.50
CA LEU A 178 -15.16 -9.24 -4.27
C LEU A 178 -15.01 -10.74 -4.53
N GLU A 179 -14.48 -11.47 -3.56
CA GLU A 179 -14.38 -12.92 -3.57
C GLU A 179 -14.87 -13.51 -2.23
N GLY A 180 -15.50 -14.69 -2.28
CA GLY A 180 -15.94 -15.40 -1.08
C GLY A 180 -17.16 -14.81 -0.35
N ILE A 181 -17.80 -13.76 -0.89
CA ILE A 181 -18.94 -13.07 -0.24
C ILE A 181 -20.12 -12.88 -1.20
N THR A 182 -21.35 -13.01 -0.66
CA THR A 182 -22.56 -12.50 -1.33
C THR A 182 -22.91 -11.16 -0.70
N ALA A 183 -22.36 -10.09 -1.28
CA ALA A 183 -22.52 -8.74 -0.74
C ALA A 183 -23.97 -8.24 -0.86
N THR A 184 -24.45 -7.59 0.20
CA THR A 184 -25.76 -6.92 0.24
C THR A 184 -25.64 -5.42 0.01
N LEU A 185 -24.55 -4.82 0.49
CA LEU A 185 -24.22 -3.40 0.35
C LEU A 185 -22.69 -3.23 0.31
N ALA A 186 -22.23 -2.15 -0.30
CA ALA A 186 -20.85 -1.69 -0.21
C ALA A 186 -20.84 -0.15 -0.19
N HIS A 187 -19.97 0.43 0.62
CA HIS A 187 -19.88 1.89 0.78
C HIS A 187 -18.46 2.34 1.05
N ILE A 188 -18.19 3.62 0.82
CA ILE A 188 -17.11 4.34 1.48
C ILE A 188 -17.68 4.99 2.74
N HIS A 189 -16.99 4.82 3.85
CA HIS A 189 -17.29 5.41 5.14
C HIS A 189 -16.21 6.41 5.58
N ARG A 190 -16.60 7.32 6.46
CA ARG A 190 -15.68 8.20 7.19
C ARG A 190 -15.24 7.53 8.48
N GLY A 191 -13.93 7.45 8.72
CA GLY A 191 -13.33 6.93 9.94
C GLY A 191 -11.87 6.50 9.73
N PHE A 192 -11.03 6.74 10.73
CA PHE A 192 -9.67 6.20 10.75
C PHE A 192 -9.68 4.68 10.95
N ALA A 193 -8.52 4.05 10.72
CA ALA A 193 -8.33 2.64 11.04
C ALA A 193 -8.67 2.39 12.52
N GLY A 194 -9.56 1.42 12.75
CA GLY A 194 -10.03 1.06 14.08
C GLY A 194 -11.23 1.86 14.62
N ASP A 195 -11.79 2.77 13.81
CA ASP A 195 -13.04 3.48 14.13
C ASP A 195 -14.12 3.29 13.08
N ASN A 196 -15.38 3.37 13.50
CA ASN A 196 -16.55 3.22 12.63
C ASN A 196 -17.28 4.55 12.52
N GLY A 197 -17.64 4.95 11.29
CA GLY A 197 -18.39 6.18 11.09
C GLY A 197 -19.38 6.15 9.93
N PRO A 198 -19.96 7.31 9.57
CA PRO A 198 -21.06 7.40 8.64
C PRO A 198 -20.63 7.03 7.21
N VAL A 199 -21.60 6.58 6.41
CA VAL A 199 -21.44 6.41 4.95
C VAL A 199 -21.25 7.78 4.30
N VAL A 200 -20.29 7.88 3.38
CA VAL A 200 -20.03 9.09 2.58
C VAL A 200 -20.27 8.88 1.09
N VAL A 201 -20.07 7.66 0.56
CA VAL A 201 -20.37 7.32 -0.85
C VAL A 201 -20.94 5.91 -0.93
N ASP A 202 -22.04 5.75 -1.66
CA ASP A 202 -22.64 4.45 -1.94
C ASP A 202 -21.96 3.77 -3.14
N PHE A 203 -21.83 2.44 -3.08
CA PHE A 203 -21.52 1.62 -4.25
C PHE A 203 -22.77 0.89 -4.75
N VAL A 204 -22.80 0.64 -6.05
CA VAL A 204 -23.81 -0.16 -6.74
C VAL A 204 -23.15 -1.36 -7.40
N GLN A 205 -23.81 -2.51 -7.29
CA GLN A 205 -23.38 -3.73 -7.96
C GLN A 205 -23.43 -3.55 -9.48
N ASP A 206 -22.40 -4.01 -10.17
CA ASP A 206 -22.35 -4.02 -11.62
C ASP A 206 -23.38 -5.02 -12.17
N PRO A 207 -24.29 -4.60 -13.08
CA PRO A 207 -25.28 -5.52 -13.65
C PRO A 207 -24.67 -6.62 -14.53
N ALA A 208 -23.44 -6.46 -15.00
CA ALA A 208 -22.73 -7.43 -15.81
C ALA A 208 -21.81 -8.36 -14.99
N ASP A 209 -21.43 -7.96 -13.77
CA ASP A 209 -20.58 -8.74 -12.88
C ASP A 209 -21.08 -8.67 -11.42
N PRO A 210 -21.68 -9.75 -10.88
CA PRO A 210 -22.21 -9.76 -9.52
C PRO A 210 -21.14 -9.58 -8.43
N ASN A 211 -19.86 -9.79 -8.76
CA ASN A 211 -18.76 -9.62 -7.81
C ASN A 211 -18.17 -8.20 -7.85
N ARG A 212 -18.57 -7.37 -8.82
CA ARG A 212 -18.08 -6.01 -8.99
C ARG A 212 -19.04 -5.00 -8.37
N TRP A 213 -18.50 -4.07 -7.57
CA TRP A 213 -19.23 -2.97 -6.98
C TRP A 213 -18.52 -1.66 -7.30
N ASN A 214 -19.23 -0.73 -7.94
CA ASN A 214 -18.67 0.55 -8.38
C ASN A 214 -19.34 1.70 -7.62
N ALA A 215 -18.61 2.80 -7.41
CA ALA A 215 -19.21 4.03 -6.92
C ALA A 215 -20.42 4.44 -7.78
N VAL A 216 -21.48 4.94 -7.14
CA VAL A 216 -22.66 5.45 -7.85
C VAL A 216 -22.28 6.53 -8.87
N ALA A 217 -22.99 6.57 -10.00
CA ALA A 217 -22.86 7.68 -10.94
C ALA A 217 -23.23 8.98 -10.19
N ASP A 218 -22.30 9.93 -10.11
CA ASP A 218 -22.35 11.17 -9.31
C ASP A 218 -22.00 11.04 -7.81
N GLY A 219 -21.44 9.90 -7.38
CA GLY A 219 -20.85 9.77 -6.05
C GLY A 219 -19.72 10.77 -5.86
N ALA A 220 -19.80 11.59 -4.80
CA ALA A 220 -18.80 12.61 -4.54
C ALA A 220 -18.57 12.80 -3.03
N LEU A 221 -17.31 13.02 -2.67
CA LEU A 221 -16.88 13.44 -1.35
C LEU A 221 -17.20 14.91 -1.12
N SER A 222 -17.58 15.26 0.11
CA SER A 222 -17.59 16.66 0.53
C SER A 222 -16.14 17.20 0.62
N PRO A 223 -15.93 18.53 0.65
CA PRO A 223 -14.59 19.09 0.87
C PRO A 223 -13.92 18.59 2.16
N GLU A 224 -14.71 18.40 3.22
CA GLU A 224 -14.24 17.81 4.48
C GLU A 224 -13.81 16.34 4.28
N ASP A 225 -14.56 15.58 3.49
CA ASP A 225 -14.22 14.17 3.20
C ASP A 225 -13.00 14.03 2.29
N VAL A 226 -12.73 15.01 1.44
CA VAL A 226 -11.45 15.07 0.71
C VAL A 226 -10.29 15.28 1.70
N ASP A 227 -10.44 16.16 2.70
CA ASP A 227 -9.42 16.34 3.75
C ASP A 227 -9.26 15.06 4.60
N ASN A 228 -10.36 14.33 4.84
CA ASN A 228 -10.31 13.03 5.51
C ASN A 228 -9.65 11.96 4.64
N LEU A 229 -9.89 11.92 3.33
CA LEU A 229 -9.21 11.00 2.40
C LEU A 229 -7.69 11.20 2.46
N LEU A 230 -7.24 12.46 2.38
CA LEU A 230 -5.81 12.80 2.40
C LEU A 230 -5.15 12.48 3.74
N ALA A 231 -5.91 12.45 4.83
CA ALA A 231 -5.45 12.02 6.15
C ALA A 231 -5.55 10.50 6.37
N GLY A 232 -6.03 9.72 5.39
CA GLY A 232 -6.27 8.28 5.54
C GLY A 232 -7.47 7.92 6.41
N ALA A 233 -8.42 8.85 6.58
CA ALA A 233 -9.60 8.72 7.45
C ALA A 233 -10.87 8.30 6.69
N LEU A 234 -10.74 7.59 5.57
CA LEU A 234 -11.85 6.95 4.87
C LEU A 234 -11.56 5.46 4.66
N TYR A 235 -12.60 4.63 4.58
CA TYR A 235 -12.46 3.20 4.31
C TYR A 235 -13.60 2.67 3.45
N VAL A 236 -13.34 1.59 2.72
CA VAL A 236 -14.39 0.81 2.05
C VAL A 236 -14.87 -0.27 3.01
N ASN A 237 -16.18 -0.46 3.09
CA ASN A 237 -16.82 -1.52 3.87
C ASN A 237 -17.83 -2.26 3.01
N VAL A 238 -17.86 -3.59 3.12
CA VAL A 238 -18.78 -4.44 2.37
C VAL A 238 -19.56 -5.31 3.35
N HIS A 239 -20.87 -5.36 3.16
CA HIS A 239 -21.81 -6.00 4.06
C HIS A 239 -22.34 -7.30 3.45
N SER A 240 -22.73 -8.24 4.30
CA SER A 240 -23.48 -9.43 3.90
C SER A 240 -24.70 -9.63 4.78
N ALA A 241 -25.52 -10.64 4.47
CA ALA A 241 -26.62 -11.04 5.33
C ALA A 241 -26.15 -11.56 6.70
N ALA A 242 -24.97 -12.18 6.77
CA ALA A 242 -24.40 -12.68 8.03
C ALA A 242 -23.77 -11.56 8.87
N HIS A 243 -23.19 -10.56 8.20
CA HIS A 243 -22.50 -9.44 8.84
C HIS A 243 -23.06 -8.10 8.32
N PRO A 244 -24.25 -7.68 8.79
CA PRO A 244 -24.92 -6.49 8.27
C PRO A 244 -24.23 -5.18 8.63
N THR A 245 -23.31 -5.17 9.59
CA THR A 245 -22.48 -4.02 9.96
C THR A 245 -21.17 -3.94 9.15
N GLY A 246 -20.85 -4.97 8.38
CA GLY A 246 -19.61 -5.10 7.61
C GLY A 246 -18.98 -6.48 7.81
N GLU A 247 -18.62 -7.15 6.71
CA GLU A 247 -17.90 -8.42 6.70
C GLU A 247 -16.42 -8.25 6.33
N ILE A 248 -16.12 -7.33 5.41
CA ILE A 248 -14.75 -7.01 5.01
C ILE A 248 -14.59 -5.50 4.87
N ARG A 249 -13.41 -5.01 5.27
CA ARG A 249 -13.05 -3.59 5.29
C ARG A 249 -11.64 -3.39 4.74
N GLY A 250 -11.43 -2.25 4.09
CA GLY A 250 -10.12 -1.79 3.64
C GLY A 250 -9.96 -0.29 3.80
N GLN A 251 -8.94 0.16 4.52
CA GLN A 251 -8.63 1.58 4.70
C GLN A 251 -8.12 2.22 3.40
N LEU A 252 -8.67 3.37 3.02
CA LEU A 252 -8.20 4.16 1.87
C LEU A 252 -7.00 5.00 2.28
N LYS A 253 -5.80 4.54 1.90
CA LYS A 253 -4.52 5.14 2.30
C LYS A 253 -3.82 5.82 1.12
N PRO A 254 -3.63 7.15 1.15
CA PRO A 254 -2.69 7.84 0.27
C PRO A 254 -1.25 7.35 0.49
N GLU A 255 -0.36 7.59 -0.47
CA GLU A 255 1.02 7.07 -0.47
C GLU A 255 1.85 7.48 0.78
N ASN A 256 1.60 8.68 1.32
CA ASN A 256 2.27 9.20 2.52
C ASN A 256 1.71 8.65 3.85
N VAL A 257 0.62 7.87 3.80
CA VAL A 257 -0.10 7.35 4.96
C VAL A 257 0.16 5.86 5.13
N THR A 258 0.68 5.48 6.29
CA THR A 258 0.83 4.09 6.70
C THR A 258 -0.30 3.69 7.64
N VAL A 259 -0.98 2.58 7.34
CA VAL A 259 -2.01 1.98 8.19
C VAL A 259 -1.54 0.64 8.71
N VAL A 260 -1.66 0.43 10.02
CA VAL A 260 -1.22 -0.80 10.72
C VAL A 260 -2.34 -1.31 11.60
N PHE A 261 -2.64 -2.60 11.52
CA PHE A 261 -3.44 -3.32 12.52
C PHE A 261 -2.54 -4.34 13.20
N SER A 262 -2.58 -4.42 14.53
CA SER A 262 -1.76 -5.36 15.30
C SER A 262 -2.54 -5.92 16.50
N PRO A 263 -2.42 -7.22 16.78
CA PRO A 263 -3.09 -7.82 17.93
C PRO A 263 -2.46 -7.32 19.22
N MET A 264 -3.31 -7.08 20.22
CA MET A 264 -2.90 -6.79 21.58
C MET A 264 -3.20 -7.99 22.48
N SER A 265 -2.30 -8.30 23.41
CA SER A 265 -2.48 -9.37 24.39
C SER A 265 -1.77 -9.07 25.70
N ASN A 266 -2.24 -9.66 26.78
CA ASN A 266 -1.59 -9.67 28.09
C ASN A 266 -0.18 -10.30 28.07
N ASP A 267 0.04 -11.29 27.20
CA ASP A 267 1.34 -11.98 27.04
C ASP A 267 2.43 -11.06 26.46
N GLN A 268 2.02 -9.98 25.79
CA GLN A 268 2.94 -8.96 25.25
C GLN A 268 3.34 -7.91 26.29
N VAL A 269 2.65 -7.84 27.44
CA VAL A 269 3.05 -6.96 28.56
C VAL A 269 4.36 -7.47 29.15
N VAL A 270 5.20 -6.57 29.66
CA VAL A 270 6.51 -6.93 30.23
C VAL A 270 6.59 -6.46 31.68
N PRO A 271 6.64 -7.36 32.68
CA PRO A 271 6.40 -8.80 32.57
C PRO A 271 4.94 -9.12 32.18
N ALA A 272 4.70 -10.32 31.64
CA ALA A 272 3.38 -10.73 31.15
C ALA A 272 2.30 -10.58 32.23
N ALA A 273 1.17 -9.97 31.85
CA ALA A 273 0.04 -9.78 32.72
C ALA A 273 -0.76 -11.09 32.88
N PRO A 274 -1.30 -11.40 34.08
CA PRO A 274 -1.95 -12.68 34.37
C PRO A 274 -3.37 -12.82 33.78
N ASP A 275 -4.03 -11.72 33.42
CA ASP A 275 -5.42 -11.71 32.94
C ASP A 275 -5.46 -11.90 31.41
N ALA A 276 -6.38 -12.71 30.88
CA ALA A 276 -6.49 -13.03 29.46
C ALA A 276 -7.12 -11.91 28.59
N ALA A 277 -6.72 -10.66 28.83
CA ALA A 277 -7.18 -9.52 28.05
C ALA A 277 -6.57 -9.53 26.65
N SER A 278 -7.37 -9.20 25.65
CA SER A 278 -6.95 -9.11 24.25
C SER A 278 -7.51 -7.87 23.58
N GLY A 279 -6.93 -7.48 22.46
CA GLY A 279 -7.43 -6.36 21.69
C GLY A 279 -6.79 -6.25 20.32
N THR A 280 -7.03 -5.13 19.68
CA THR A 280 -6.37 -4.74 18.44
C THR A 280 -6.01 -3.27 18.53
N VAL A 281 -4.78 -2.95 18.18
CA VAL A 281 -4.34 -1.58 17.94
C VAL A 281 -4.36 -1.33 16.44
N ALA A 282 -5.01 -0.24 16.03
CA ALA A 282 -5.03 0.26 14.68
C ALA A 282 -4.35 1.64 14.67
N ALA A 283 -3.35 1.83 13.82
CA ALA A 283 -2.60 3.07 13.71
C ALA A 283 -2.66 3.59 12.27
N THR A 284 -2.90 4.89 12.12
CA THR A 284 -2.81 5.63 10.85
C THR A 284 -1.78 6.73 11.02
N ILE A 285 -0.65 6.64 10.32
CA ILE A 285 0.50 7.55 10.45
C ILE A 285 0.72 8.28 9.14
N ASP A 286 0.58 9.59 9.14
CA ASP A 286 0.94 10.45 8.01
C ASP A 286 2.34 11.02 8.23
N THR A 287 3.28 10.51 7.46
CA THR A 287 4.69 10.89 7.54
C THR A 287 4.99 12.26 6.92
N ALA A 288 4.14 12.76 6.02
CA ALA A 288 4.32 14.06 5.39
C ALA A 288 3.87 15.20 6.32
N SER A 289 2.75 15.03 7.01
CA SER A 289 2.25 16.01 7.99
C SER A 289 2.82 15.82 9.39
N GLY A 290 3.42 14.65 9.69
CA GLY A 290 3.89 14.30 11.01
C GLY A 290 2.75 14.14 12.01
N THR A 291 1.69 13.45 11.58
CA THR A 291 0.52 13.19 12.42
C THR A 291 0.29 11.70 12.63
N ALA A 292 -0.15 11.33 13.83
CA ALA A 292 -0.45 9.98 14.22
C ALA A 292 -1.89 9.90 14.76
N THR A 293 -2.66 8.95 14.25
CA THR A 293 -3.93 8.52 14.82
C THR A 293 -3.79 7.08 15.30
N VAL A 294 -4.18 6.79 16.53
CA VAL A 294 -4.16 5.43 17.09
C VAL A 294 -5.49 5.14 17.77
N HIS A 295 -6.07 3.99 17.45
CA HIS A 295 -7.20 3.41 18.15
C HIS A 295 -6.78 2.06 18.74
N ALA A 296 -6.99 1.87 20.04
CA ALA A 296 -6.84 0.59 20.74
C ALA A 296 -8.24 0.11 21.16
N VAL A 297 -8.70 -0.98 20.57
CA VAL A 297 -9.98 -1.62 20.89
C VAL A 297 -9.68 -2.89 21.67
N THR A 298 -10.13 -2.92 22.92
CA THR A 298 -9.81 -4.00 23.86
C THR A 298 -11.04 -4.82 24.22
N SER A 299 -10.80 -5.95 24.86
CA SER A 299 -11.82 -6.89 25.29
C SER A 299 -11.39 -7.52 26.61
N ALA A 300 -12.38 -7.89 27.42
CA ALA A 300 -12.18 -8.54 28.72
C ALA A 300 -11.32 -7.75 29.74
N LEU A 301 -11.20 -6.43 29.59
CA LEU A 301 -10.64 -5.56 30.63
C LEU A 301 -11.68 -5.27 31.72
N VAL A 302 -11.22 -5.22 32.96
CA VAL A 302 -12.01 -4.82 34.13
C VAL A 302 -11.46 -3.50 34.64
N GLU A 303 -12.31 -2.46 34.66
CA GLU A 303 -11.97 -1.10 35.11
C GLU A 303 -10.68 -0.55 34.45
N PRO A 304 -10.66 -0.41 33.10
CA PRO A 304 -9.53 0.20 32.41
C PRO A 304 -9.39 1.67 32.82
N THR A 305 -8.18 2.12 33.11
CA THR A 305 -7.92 3.43 33.73
C THR A 305 -7.19 4.40 32.82
N GLU A 306 -6.21 3.91 32.05
CA GLU A 306 -5.32 4.73 31.23
C GLU A 306 -4.87 3.92 30.00
N ALA A 307 -4.47 4.60 28.93
CA ALA A 307 -3.90 3.97 27.76
C ALA A 307 -2.92 4.92 27.07
N HIS A 308 -1.83 4.38 26.53
CA HIS A 308 -0.73 5.18 26.00
C HIS A 308 -0.16 4.58 24.71
N VAL A 309 0.59 5.42 23.99
CA VAL A 309 1.55 4.98 22.98
C VAL A 309 2.95 5.29 23.49
N HIS A 310 3.84 4.31 23.41
CA HIS A 310 5.21 4.35 23.90
C HIS A 310 6.21 4.00 22.79
N SER A 311 7.51 4.21 23.05
CA SER A 311 8.60 3.93 22.09
C SER A 311 9.70 3.02 22.67
N ALA A 312 9.52 1.70 22.56
CA ALA A 312 10.52 0.67 22.87
C ALA A 312 10.45 -0.52 21.89
N PRO A 313 11.56 -1.26 21.70
CA PRO A 313 11.52 -2.52 20.98
C PRO A 313 10.52 -3.51 21.61
N GLU A 314 10.10 -4.49 20.83
CA GLU A 314 9.31 -5.61 21.32
C GLU A 314 10.03 -6.29 22.51
N GLY A 315 9.26 -6.56 23.58
CA GLY A 315 9.81 -7.17 24.80
C GLY A 315 10.47 -6.19 25.79
N GLU A 316 10.50 -4.89 25.49
CA GLU A 316 11.01 -3.85 26.40
C GLU A 316 9.91 -2.83 26.75
N ASN A 317 9.98 -2.22 27.94
CA ASN A 317 9.12 -1.10 28.35
C ASN A 317 9.84 0.23 28.17
N ALA A 318 9.10 1.28 27.86
CA ALA A 318 9.59 2.65 27.92
C ALA A 318 8.86 3.45 29.01
N PRO A 319 9.57 4.24 29.85
CA PRO A 319 8.93 5.17 30.76
C PRO A 319 8.34 6.38 30.02
N ASP A 320 8.87 6.71 28.83
CA ASP A 320 8.45 7.87 28.06
C ASP A 320 7.20 7.54 27.23
N VAL A 321 6.17 8.37 27.38
CA VAL A 321 4.93 8.34 26.60
C VAL A 321 5.12 9.19 25.34
N VAL A 322 4.83 8.63 24.16
CA VAL A 322 4.75 9.37 22.90
C VAL A 322 3.53 10.29 22.96
N PHE A 323 2.35 9.72 23.24
CA PHE A 323 1.12 10.44 23.57
C PHE A 323 0.13 9.53 24.32
N ALA A 324 -0.82 10.14 25.04
CA ALA A 324 -1.89 9.43 25.74
C ALA A 324 -3.11 9.20 24.83
N LEU A 325 -3.83 8.11 25.08
CA LEU A 325 -5.10 7.78 24.45
C LEU A 325 -6.24 8.10 25.42
N ALA A 326 -7.38 8.55 24.89
CA ALA A 326 -8.59 8.83 25.66
C ALA A 326 -9.66 7.76 25.39
N PRO A 327 -10.47 7.37 26.39
CA PRO A 327 -11.56 6.44 26.17
C PRO A 327 -12.70 7.13 25.40
N THR A 328 -13.39 6.39 24.53
CA THR A 328 -14.63 6.90 23.95
C THR A 328 -15.75 6.94 25.01
N GLN A 329 -16.69 7.88 24.86
CA GLN A 329 -17.88 7.90 25.73
C GLN A 329 -18.85 6.76 25.41
N ALA A 330 -18.79 6.21 24.19
CA ALA A 330 -19.70 5.17 23.72
C ALA A 330 -19.27 3.76 24.13
N ASP A 331 -17.96 3.51 24.19
CA ASP A 331 -17.36 2.23 24.55
C ASP A 331 -16.13 2.44 25.44
N PRO A 332 -16.17 2.04 26.73
CA PRO A 332 -15.02 2.15 27.62
C PRO A 332 -13.84 1.25 27.25
N ASN A 333 -14.00 0.32 26.30
CA ASN A 333 -12.93 -0.53 25.80
C ASN A 333 -12.26 0.02 24.52
N HIS A 334 -12.75 1.14 23.99
CA HIS A 334 -12.16 1.81 22.84
C HIS A 334 -11.42 3.06 23.29
N TRP A 335 -10.11 3.06 23.11
CA TRP A 335 -9.19 4.14 23.45
C TRP A 335 -8.60 4.72 22.18
N PHE A 336 -8.46 6.04 22.11
CA PHE A 336 -7.98 6.66 20.88
C PHE A 336 -7.30 8.00 21.10
N ALA A 337 -6.48 8.37 20.13
CA ALA A 337 -6.02 9.73 19.92
C ALA A 337 -5.94 9.96 18.41
N GLU A 338 -6.63 10.98 17.91
CA GLU A 338 -6.63 11.31 16.49
C GLU A 338 -5.72 12.50 16.20
N ARG A 339 -5.04 12.44 15.04
CA ARG A 339 -4.25 13.53 14.45
C ARG A 339 -3.28 14.18 15.44
N GLN A 340 -2.65 13.38 16.30
CA GLN A 340 -1.63 13.84 17.22
C GLN A 340 -0.39 14.26 16.45
N ALA A 341 0.10 15.47 16.69
CA ALA A 341 1.37 15.92 16.14
C ALA A 341 2.52 15.12 16.77
N VAL A 342 3.40 14.58 15.94
CA VAL A 342 4.58 13.82 16.37
C VAL A 342 5.85 14.40 15.78
N SER A 343 6.93 14.39 16.55
CA SER A 343 8.23 14.92 16.11
C SER A 343 8.89 13.99 15.09
N ALA A 344 9.89 14.51 14.37
CA ALA A 344 10.68 13.70 13.44
C ALA A 344 11.38 12.52 14.15
N GLU A 345 11.85 12.72 15.39
CA GLU A 345 12.45 11.67 16.21
C GLU A 345 11.41 10.60 16.62
N GLN A 346 10.18 11.02 16.95
CA GLN A 346 9.11 10.07 17.28
C GLN A 346 8.72 9.24 16.06
N LEU A 347 8.57 9.87 14.88
CA LEU A 347 8.34 9.18 13.60
C LEU A 347 9.47 8.20 13.27
N GLN A 348 10.73 8.57 13.53
CA GLN A 348 11.84 7.64 13.37
C GLN A 348 11.64 6.39 14.23
N GLY A 349 11.22 6.55 15.48
CA GLY A 349 10.86 5.42 16.36
C GLY A 349 9.77 4.52 15.76
N PHE A 350 8.76 5.08 15.09
CA PHE A 350 7.75 4.29 14.38
C PHE A 350 8.36 3.52 13.21
N THR A 351 9.17 4.17 12.37
CA THR A 351 9.85 3.50 11.23
C THR A 351 10.84 2.42 11.66
N GLU A 352 11.37 2.51 12.88
CA GLU A 352 12.22 1.49 13.50
C GLU A 352 11.42 0.40 14.24
N ASN A 353 10.09 0.36 14.07
CA ASN A 353 9.16 -0.58 14.70
C ASN A 353 9.20 -0.57 16.24
N ARG A 354 9.49 0.59 16.84
CA ARG A 354 9.59 0.75 18.30
C ARG A 354 8.29 1.20 18.96
N TRP A 355 7.23 1.47 18.22
CA TRP A 355 6.00 1.93 18.86
C TRP A 355 5.19 0.77 19.41
N TYR A 356 4.59 0.94 20.58
CA TYR A 356 3.57 0.03 21.10
C TYR A 356 2.46 0.82 21.78
N ALA A 357 1.26 0.24 21.79
CA ALA A 357 0.15 0.73 22.60
C ALA A 357 -0.12 -0.22 23.75
N ASP A 358 -0.53 0.32 24.88
CA ASP A 358 -0.97 -0.43 26.05
C ASP A 358 -2.21 0.20 26.69
N VAL A 359 -2.94 -0.62 27.44
CA VAL A 359 -4.06 -0.19 28.29
C VAL A 359 -3.85 -0.76 29.68
N HIS A 360 -4.05 0.08 30.69
CA HIS A 360 -3.84 -0.21 32.10
C HIS A 360 -5.18 -0.40 32.80
N THR A 361 -5.18 -1.16 33.90
CA THR A 361 -6.32 -1.27 34.82
C THR A 361 -5.88 -0.92 36.23
N SER A 362 -6.83 -0.66 37.12
CA SER A 362 -6.55 -0.39 38.53
C SER A 362 -5.76 -1.49 39.25
N GLY A 363 -5.83 -2.74 38.76
CA GLY A 363 -5.09 -3.89 39.30
C GLY A 363 -3.74 -4.16 38.60
N LEU A 364 -3.53 -3.59 37.40
CA LEU A 364 -2.36 -3.82 36.55
C LEU A 364 -1.81 -2.46 36.05
N PRO A 365 -1.17 -1.67 36.93
CA PRO A 365 -0.69 -0.34 36.59
C PRO A 365 0.49 -0.36 35.60
N ASP A 366 1.24 -1.46 35.52
CA ASP A 366 2.32 -1.63 34.53
C ASP A 366 1.81 -2.06 33.13
N GLY A 367 0.48 -2.18 32.97
CA GLY A 367 -0.19 -2.58 31.74
C GLY A 367 -1.00 -3.87 31.91
N ALA A 368 -2.20 -3.89 31.34
CA ALA A 368 -3.06 -5.09 31.31
C ALA A 368 -3.04 -5.78 29.94
N VAL A 369 -2.88 -5.01 28.87
CA VAL A 369 -2.79 -5.51 27.50
C VAL A 369 -1.85 -4.61 26.69
N ARG A 370 -1.01 -5.20 25.84
CA ARG A 370 -0.05 -4.48 24.98
C ARG A 370 -0.08 -5.01 23.54
N GLY A 371 0.15 -4.12 22.57
CA GLY A 371 0.35 -4.45 21.15
C GLY A 371 1.47 -3.63 20.53
N GLN A 372 2.45 -4.27 19.91
CA GLN A 372 3.47 -3.56 19.11
C GLN A 372 2.83 -3.00 17.83
N ILE A 373 3.14 -1.74 17.49
CA ILE A 373 2.70 -1.08 16.27
C ILE A 373 3.87 -1.16 15.27
N VAL A 374 3.75 -2.07 14.31
CA VAL A 374 4.82 -2.42 13.39
C VAL A 374 4.51 -1.87 12.00
N ALA A 375 5.30 -0.88 11.55
CA ALA A 375 5.12 -0.22 10.25
C ALA A 375 5.30 -1.20 9.07
N THR A 376 6.24 -2.13 9.22
CA THR A 376 6.46 -3.23 8.28
C THR A 376 6.66 -4.49 9.11
N PRO A 377 5.67 -5.42 9.15
CA PRO A 377 5.88 -6.70 9.79
C PRO A 377 7.19 -7.30 9.27
N PRO A 378 8.06 -7.86 10.12
CA PRO A 378 9.22 -8.57 9.63
C PRO A 378 8.73 -9.58 8.59
N ALA A 379 9.42 -9.64 7.44
CA ALA A 379 9.04 -10.56 6.37
C ALA A 379 8.78 -11.93 7.01
N PRO A 380 7.62 -12.57 6.72
CA PRO A 380 7.35 -13.88 7.27
C PRO A 380 8.58 -14.74 7.00
N PRO A 381 9.06 -15.52 7.99
CA PRO A 381 10.23 -16.35 7.79
C PRO A 381 10.02 -17.12 6.49
N PRO A 382 11.04 -17.22 5.61
CA PRO A 382 10.89 -17.93 4.36
C PRO A 382 10.26 -19.28 4.68
N PRO A 383 9.25 -19.73 3.92
CA PRO A 383 8.62 -21.01 4.15
C PRO A 383 9.73 -22.05 4.38
N PRO A 384 9.60 -22.95 5.36
CA PRO A 384 10.59 -24.00 5.55
C PRO A 384 10.90 -24.61 4.19
N ALA A 385 12.19 -24.69 3.82
CA ALA A 385 12.58 -25.17 2.50
C ALA A 385 11.82 -26.46 2.20
N ALA A 386 11.12 -26.51 1.05
CA ALA A 386 10.25 -27.63 0.72
C ALA A 386 11.01 -28.95 0.91
N VAL A 387 10.42 -29.87 1.67
CA VAL A 387 11.01 -31.18 1.91
C VAL A 387 11.22 -31.87 0.58
N THR A 388 12.45 -32.24 0.25
CA THR A 388 12.77 -32.82 -1.07
C THR A 388 12.81 -34.34 -1.05
N LEU A 389 12.67 -34.98 -2.21
CA LEU A 389 12.78 -36.43 -2.29
C LEU A 389 14.19 -36.89 -1.92
N SER A 390 15.24 -36.15 -2.30
CA SER A 390 16.61 -36.46 -1.91
C SER A 390 16.80 -36.50 -0.38
N GLN A 391 16.14 -35.61 0.36
CA GLN A 391 16.15 -35.62 1.83
C GLN A 391 15.42 -36.84 2.39
N LEU A 392 14.19 -37.11 1.93
CA LEU A 392 13.44 -38.29 2.35
C LEU A 392 14.15 -39.60 1.97
N GLN A 393 14.88 -39.59 0.85
CA GLN A 393 15.67 -40.73 0.40
C GLN A 393 16.80 -41.03 1.38
N ALA A 394 17.57 -40.02 1.76
CA ALA A 394 18.69 -40.17 2.69
C ALA A 394 18.24 -40.58 4.10
N GLU A 395 17.10 -40.07 4.55
CA GLU A 395 16.67 -40.16 5.94
C GLU A 395 15.66 -41.27 6.22
N ILE A 396 14.85 -41.66 5.22
CA ILE A 396 13.76 -42.63 5.37
C ILE A 396 13.92 -43.79 4.39
N PHE A 397 13.84 -43.53 3.09
CA PHE A 397 13.70 -44.61 2.11
C PHE A 397 14.94 -45.50 2.04
N THR A 398 16.15 -44.93 2.00
CA THR A 398 17.38 -45.71 2.03
C THR A 398 17.57 -46.45 3.37
N PRO A 399 17.60 -45.78 4.54
CA PRO A 399 17.97 -46.45 5.79
C PRO A 399 16.90 -47.41 6.33
N ILE A 400 15.62 -47.18 6.02
CA ILE A 400 14.51 -47.89 6.67
C ILE A 400 13.77 -48.82 5.69
N CYS A 401 13.55 -48.38 4.44
CA CYS A 401 12.67 -49.08 3.51
C CYS A 401 13.43 -49.95 2.51
N SER A 402 14.57 -49.48 2.00
CA SER A 402 15.25 -50.07 0.84
C SER A 402 15.76 -51.49 1.09
N ALA A 403 16.07 -51.86 2.33
CA ALA A 403 16.52 -53.21 2.67
C ALA A 403 15.52 -54.29 2.21
N CYS A 404 14.22 -54.01 2.35
CA CYS A 404 13.14 -54.90 1.92
C CYS A 404 12.57 -54.52 0.54
N HIS A 405 12.70 -53.25 0.15
CA HIS A 405 12.22 -52.69 -1.12
C HIS A 405 13.41 -52.30 -2.03
N ASN A 406 14.16 -53.28 -2.49
CA ASN A 406 15.39 -53.08 -3.28
C ASN A 406 15.27 -53.42 -4.77
N GLY A 407 14.06 -53.75 -5.24
CA GLY A 407 13.81 -54.11 -6.64
C GLY A 407 14.36 -55.48 -7.09
N SER A 408 14.95 -56.29 -6.20
CA SER A 408 15.56 -57.59 -6.56
C SER A 408 14.59 -58.78 -6.53
N GLY A 409 13.36 -58.58 -6.01
CA GLY A 409 12.37 -59.63 -5.83
C GLY A 409 11.35 -59.74 -6.97
N ALA A 410 10.80 -60.94 -7.18
CA ALA A 410 9.73 -61.18 -8.15
C ALA A 410 8.34 -60.75 -7.66
N ALA A 411 8.19 -60.42 -6.38
CA ALA A 411 6.95 -59.98 -5.75
C ALA A 411 7.23 -58.96 -4.63
N LEU A 412 6.20 -58.26 -4.15
CA LEU A 412 6.31 -57.34 -3.03
C LEU A 412 6.75 -58.05 -1.73
N PRO A 413 7.52 -57.38 -0.86
CA PRO A 413 8.01 -56.01 -1.00
C PRO A 413 9.19 -55.86 -1.99
N GLY A 414 9.92 -56.94 -2.28
CA GLY A 414 11.18 -56.91 -3.03
C GLY A 414 11.09 -56.50 -4.49
N SER A 415 9.92 -56.54 -5.12
CA SER A 415 9.72 -56.05 -6.49
C SER A 415 9.59 -54.52 -6.58
N MET A 416 9.41 -53.83 -5.46
CA MET A 416 9.44 -52.37 -5.40
C MET A 416 10.87 -51.92 -5.14
N ASN A 417 11.35 -50.93 -5.88
CA ASN A 417 12.70 -50.39 -5.69
C ASN A 417 12.66 -48.99 -5.08
N LEU A 418 13.18 -48.85 -3.86
CA LEU A 418 13.32 -47.61 -3.11
C LEU A 418 14.80 -47.32 -2.77
N SER A 419 15.74 -47.89 -3.54
CA SER A 419 17.19 -47.82 -3.25
C SER A 419 17.83 -46.46 -3.48
N ASP A 420 17.24 -45.65 -4.35
CA ASP A 420 17.72 -44.33 -4.73
C ASP A 420 16.54 -43.44 -5.13
N ALA A 421 16.75 -42.12 -5.14
CA ALA A 421 15.67 -41.15 -5.32
C ALA A 421 14.91 -41.35 -6.64
N ALA A 422 15.62 -41.61 -7.75
CA ALA A 422 14.98 -41.81 -9.04
C ALA A 422 14.12 -43.08 -9.07
N ALA A 423 14.63 -44.19 -8.53
CA ALA A 423 13.87 -45.43 -8.41
C ALA A 423 12.67 -45.28 -7.46
N THR A 424 12.86 -44.60 -6.32
CA THR A 424 11.81 -44.30 -5.34
C THR A 424 10.69 -43.47 -5.96
N PHE A 425 11.05 -42.39 -6.68
CA PHE A 425 10.07 -41.56 -7.37
C PHE A 425 9.23 -42.39 -8.34
N ALA A 426 9.92 -43.16 -9.20
CA ALA A 426 9.28 -44.01 -10.21
C ALA A 426 8.43 -45.14 -9.60
N ALA A 427 8.75 -45.61 -8.39
CA ALA A 427 8.03 -46.67 -7.71
C ALA A 427 6.78 -46.19 -6.94
N LEU A 428 6.74 -44.91 -6.57
CA LEU A 428 5.74 -44.35 -5.65
C LEU A 428 4.80 -43.34 -6.32
N VAL A 429 5.34 -42.35 -7.02
CA VAL A 429 4.58 -41.17 -7.45
C VAL A 429 3.69 -41.51 -8.66
N GLY A 430 2.37 -41.33 -8.51
CA GLY A 430 1.41 -41.62 -9.58
C GLY A 430 1.22 -43.11 -9.87
N VAL A 431 1.81 -44.01 -9.07
CA VAL A 431 1.74 -45.45 -9.29
C VAL A 431 0.59 -46.07 -8.49
N ALA A 432 -0.25 -46.88 -9.12
CA ALA A 432 -1.34 -47.59 -8.43
C ALA A 432 -0.80 -48.57 -7.37
N SER A 433 -1.49 -48.66 -6.23
CA SER A 433 -1.13 -49.58 -5.16
C SER A 433 -1.47 -51.02 -5.53
N SER A 434 -0.56 -51.96 -5.29
CA SER A 434 -0.77 -53.36 -5.72
C SER A 434 -1.84 -54.09 -4.92
N GLU A 435 -2.03 -53.72 -3.65
CA GLU A 435 -3.05 -54.32 -2.78
C GLU A 435 -4.40 -53.60 -2.90
N GLN A 436 -4.39 -52.32 -3.30
CA GLN A 436 -5.59 -51.49 -3.52
C GLN A 436 -5.44 -50.67 -4.80
N PRO A 437 -5.70 -51.25 -5.99
CA PRO A 437 -5.43 -50.59 -7.27
C PRO A 437 -6.18 -49.27 -7.51
N ALA A 438 -7.24 -48.99 -6.76
CA ALA A 438 -8.00 -47.74 -6.81
C ALA A 438 -7.32 -46.56 -6.11
N VAL A 439 -6.24 -46.80 -5.35
CA VAL A 439 -5.52 -45.77 -4.58
C VAL A 439 -4.07 -45.70 -5.06
N LEU A 440 -3.58 -44.48 -5.32
CA LEU A 440 -2.18 -44.27 -5.68
C LEU A 440 -1.27 -44.46 -4.46
N ARG A 441 -0.08 -45.01 -4.68
CA ARG A 441 0.95 -45.17 -3.65
C ARG A 441 1.33 -43.79 -3.10
N VAL A 442 1.54 -42.84 -3.99
CA VAL A 442 1.60 -41.41 -3.71
C VAL A 442 0.76 -40.66 -4.74
N ALA A 443 -0.23 -39.91 -4.26
CA ALA A 443 -1.04 -38.98 -5.04
C ALA A 443 -0.46 -37.56 -4.86
N PRO A 444 0.16 -36.96 -5.90
CA PRO A 444 0.74 -35.61 -5.79
C PRO A 444 -0.30 -34.59 -5.33
N GLY A 445 0.05 -33.77 -4.34
CA GLY A 445 -0.83 -32.74 -3.76
C GLY A 445 -1.89 -33.29 -2.78
N ASP A 446 -1.89 -34.59 -2.50
CA ASP A 446 -2.91 -35.22 -1.66
C ASP A 446 -2.31 -36.34 -0.78
N ALA A 447 -1.63 -35.94 0.29
CA ALA A 447 -1.09 -36.86 1.28
C ALA A 447 -2.18 -37.65 2.00
N ALA A 448 -3.35 -37.03 2.21
CA ALA A 448 -4.47 -37.66 2.91
C ALA A 448 -5.02 -38.89 2.18
N ASN A 449 -4.98 -38.91 0.85
CA ASN A 449 -5.42 -40.05 0.04
C ASN A 449 -4.27 -40.90 -0.53
N SER A 450 -3.03 -40.65 -0.12
CA SER A 450 -1.85 -41.42 -0.54
C SER A 450 -1.70 -42.72 0.27
N TYR A 451 -1.67 -43.87 -0.40
CA TYR A 451 -1.59 -45.19 0.26
C TYR A 451 -0.31 -45.36 1.09
N LEU A 452 0.79 -44.70 0.71
CA LEU A 452 2.02 -44.66 1.50
C LEU A 452 1.78 -44.11 2.91
N ILE A 453 1.04 -43.00 3.03
CA ILE A 453 0.72 -42.39 4.33
C ILE A 453 -0.17 -43.33 5.15
N HIS A 454 -1.19 -43.94 4.52
CA HIS A 454 -2.04 -44.92 5.19
C HIS A 454 -1.23 -46.10 5.75
N LYS A 455 -0.25 -46.60 4.98
CA LYS A 455 0.67 -47.67 5.40
C LYS A 455 1.59 -47.24 6.54
N LEU A 456 2.09 -46.00 6.55
CA LEU A 456 2.98 -45.50 7.60
C LEU A 456 2.25 -45.20 8.91
N GLU A 457 0.99 -44.77 8.84
CA GLU A 457 0.14 -44.45 9.99
C GLU A 457 -0.57 -45.71 10.54
N GLY A 458 -0.75 -46.74 9.71
CA GLY A 458 -1.52 -47.92 10.07
C GLY A 458 -3.03 -47.66 10.02
N ALA A 459 -3.47 -46.89 9.03
CA ALA A 459 -4.88 -46.51 8.91
C ALA A 459 -5.79 -47.76 8.83
N PRO A 460 -7.01 -47.74 9.39
CA PRO A 460 -7.93 -48.88 9.36
C PRO A 460 -8.29 -49.36 7.94
N SER A 461 -8.11 -48.50 6.93
CA SER A 461 -8.41 -48.74 5.53
C SER A 461 -7.33 -49.54 4.78
N ILE A 462 -6.15 -49.77 5.36
CA ILE A 462 -5.06 -50.47 4.65
C ILE A 462 -5.37 -51.95 4.47
N THR A 463 -4.90 -52.50 3.37
CA THR A 463 -4.77 -53.96 3.22
C THR A 463 -3.40 -54.38 3.72
N GLY A 464 -3.29 -55.48 4.47
CA GLY A 464 -2.02 -55.93 5.05
C GLY A 464 -1.62 -55.14 6.31
N ALA A 465 -0.32 -55.08 6.61
CA ALA A 465 0.20 -54.49 7.85
C ALA A 465 0.75 -53.07 7.67
N ARG A 466 0.81 -52.33 8.79
CA ARG A 466 1.51 -51.04 8.93
C ARG A 466 3.01 -51.19 8.62
N MET A 467 3.59 -50.17 8.02
CA MET A 467 5.01 -50.09 7.67
C MET A 467 5.76 -49.10 8.59
N PRO A 468 7.04 -49.37 8.92
CA PRO A 468 7.81 -50.58 8.64
C PRO A 468 7.25 -51.84 9.31
N LEU A 469 7.28 -52.97 8.61
CA LEU A 469 6.67 -54.22 9.07
C LEU A 469 7.30 -54.70 10.39
N GLY A 470 6.48 -54.84 11.43
CA GLY A 470 6.94 -55.31 12.75
C GLY A 470 7.63 -54.24 13.61
N GLY A 471 7.78 -53.02 13.09
CA GLY A 471 8.36 -51.88 13.79
C GLY A 471 9.91 -51.90 13.93
N PRO A 472 10.50 -50.86 14.56
CA PRO A 472 9.83 -49.69 15.11
C PRO A 472 9.13 -48.86 14.02
N PHE A 473 7.95 -48.32 14.34
CA PHE A 473 7.23 -47.44 13.41
C PHE A 473 7.89 -46.05 13.37
N LEU A 474 7.73 -45.35 12.25
CA LEU A 474 8.17 -43.96 12.14
C LEU A 474 7.38 -43.10 13.15
N ASP A 475 8.06 -42.11 13.73
CA ASP A 475 7.39 -41.12 14.56
C ASP A 475 6.56 -40.14 13.72
N GLU A 476 5.68 -39.42 14.40
CA GLU A 476 4.72 -38.51 13.76
C GLU A 476 5.43 -37.37 13.02
N ALA A 477 6.54 -36.87 13.55
CA ALA A 477 7.34 -35.82 12.91
C ALA A 477 7.95 -36.29 11.57
N THR A 478 8.44 -37.53 11.51
CA THR A 478 8.99 -38.13 10.29
C THR A 478 7.90 -38.38 9.26
N ILE A 479 6.73 -38.86 9.68
CA ILE A 479 5.56 -39.04 8.80
C ILE A 479 5.08 -37.69 8.25
N ALA A 480 5.03 -36.65 9.09
CA ALA A 480 4.64 -35.31 8.67
C ALA A 480 5.54 -34.74 7.56
N ARG A 481 6.84 -35.06 7.55
CA ARG A 481 7.76 -34.67 6.46
C ARG A 481 7.45 -35.37 5.14
N VAL A 482 7.04 -36.64 5.19
CA VAL A 482 6.56 -37.36 3.99
C VAL A 482 5.26 -36.71 3.48
N ARG A 483 4.34 -36.33 4.38
CA ARG A 483 3.10 -35.62 4.01
C ARG A 483 3.40 -34.28 3.33
N GLN A 484 4.30 -33.48 3.91
CA GLN A 484 4.71 -32.18 3.35
C GLN A 484 5.27 -32.31 1.92
N TRP A 485 6.12 -33.31 1.64
CA TRP A 485 6.63 -33.54 0.29
C TRP A 485 5.52 -33.94 -0.70
N ILE A 486 4.54 -34.73 -0.26
CA ILE A 486 3.41 -35.13 -1.10
C ILE A 486 2.50 -33.94 -1.39
N ASP A 487 2.09 -33.19 -0.36
CA ASP A 487 1.20 -32.03 -0.48
C ASP A 487 1.83 -30.90 -1.31
N ALA A 488 3.16 -30.81 -1.33
CA ALA A 488 3.91 -29.91 -2.21
C ALA A 488 3.94 -30.33 -3.69
N GLY A 489 3.23 -31.40 -4.08
CA GLY A 489 3.13 -31.83 -5.47
C GLY A 489 4.25 -32.77 -5.95
N THR A 490 5.05 -33.33 -5.03
CA THR A 490 6.09 -34.35 -5.30
C THR A 490 7.12 -33.95 -6.36
N MET A 491 7.99 -32.99 -6.05
CA MET A 491 9.12 -32.68 -6.94
C MET A 491 10.21 -33.78 -6.84
N ASN A 492 10.74 -34.19 -7.98
CA ASN A 492 11.96 -34.99 -8.09
C ASN A 492 13.13 -34.01 -8.30
N ASP A 493 13.86 -33.71 -7.23
CA ASP A 493 14.92 -32.70 -7.21
C ASP A 493 16.26 -33.20 -7.78
#